data_AF-A0A645JVR1-F1
#
_entry.id   AF-A0A645JVR1-F1
#
_cell.length_a   1.000
_cell.length_b   1.000
_cell.length_c   1.000
_cell.angle_alpha   90.00
_cell.angle_beta   90.00
_cell.angle_gamma   90.00
#
_symmetry.space_group_name_H-M   'P 1'
#
loop_
_entity.id
_entity.type
_entity.pdbx_description
1 polymer ?
#
loop_
_entity_poly.entity_id
_entity_poly.type
_entity_poly.pdbx_seq_one_letter_code
_entity_poly.pdbx_strand_id
1 'polypeptide(L)' 'MLMYEGWWIRYFQSQKTLADFYSSFCGVPVAGATLPVIAFFLLGVYGKVVWLLISVVILGIGHIGIHLRHRREIGE' A
#
# COMPACT_ATOMS: atom_id res chain seq x y z
N MET A 1 3.93 1.08 -10.45
CA MET A 1 2.54 1.26 -10.90
C MET A 1 1.93 0.02 -11.50
N LEU A 2 2.61 -0.70 -12.41
CA LEU A 2 2.09 -1.97 -12.97
C LEU A 2 1.63 -2.98 -11.90
N MET A 3 2.39 -3.14 -10.79
CA MET A 3 1.98 -4.02 -9.68
C MET A 3 0.73 -3.52 -8.94
N TYR A 4 0.55 -2.19 -8.85
CA TYR A 4 -0.61 -1.56 -8.22
C TYR A 4 -1.85 -1.68 -9.11
N GLU A 5 -1.70 -1.50 -10.42
CA GLU A 5 -2.75 -1.74 -11.40
C GLU A 5 -3.15 -3.22 -11.43
N GLY A 6 -2.17 -4.13 -11.38
CA GLY A 6 -2.42 -5.57 -11.25
C GLY A 6 -3.16 -5.94 -9.96
N TRP A 7 -2.84 -5.27 -8.84
CA TRP A 7 -3.60 -5.41 -7.60
C TRP A 7 -5.05 -4.93 -7.75
N TRP A 8 -5.27 -3.79 -8.41
CA TRP A 8 -6.61 -3.27 -8.68
C TRP A 8 -7.44 -4.20 -9.57
N ILE A 9 -6.85 -4.78 -10.61
CA ILE A 9 -7.52 -5.77 -11.47
C ILE A 9 -7.98 -6.96 -10.63
N ARG A 10 -7.12 -7.48 -9.76
CA ARG A 10 -7.46 -8.57 -8.84
C ARG A 10 -8.57 -8.17 -7.86
N TYR A 11 -8.50 -6.97 -7.28
CA TYR A 11 -9.53 -6.47 -6.36
C TYR A 11 -10.90 -6.36 -7.05
N PHE A 12 -10.95 -5.79 -8.25
CA PHE A 12 -12.20 -5.64 -9.01
C PHE A 12 -12.77 -6.96 -9.51
N GLN A 13 -11.93 -7.98 -9.74
CA GLN A 13 -12.38 -9.33 -10.07
C GLN A 13 -12.91 -10.11 -8.84
N SER A 14 -12.53 -9.71 -7.63
CA SER A 14 -12.99 -10.37 -6.41
C SER A 14 -14.38 -9.88 -5.97
N GLN A 15 -14.85 -10.46 -4.86
CA GLN A 15 -16.13 -10.13 -4.20
C GLN A 15 -16.15 -8.71 -3.58
N LYS A 16 -15.07 -7.92 -3.74
CA LYS A 16 -14.93 -6.54 -3.25
C LYS A 16 -15.22 -6.42 -1.75
N THR A 17 -14.84 -7.44 -0.99
CA THR A 17 -14.97 -7.44 0.47
C THR A 17 -13.83 -6.62 1.09
N LEU A 18 -14.05 -6.11 2.32
CA LEU A 18 -12.97 -5.45 3.06
C LEU A 18 -11.77 -6.39 3.29
N ALA A 19 -12.03 -7.69 3.46
CA ALA A 19 -10.98 -8.69 3.55
C ALA A 19 -10.12 -8.78 2.28
N ASP A 20 -10.73 -8.66 1.09
CA ASP A 20 -10.00 -8.58 -0.18
C ASP A 20 -9.20 -7.28 -0.32
N PHE A 21 -9.72 -6.17 0.21
CA PHE A 21 -9.03 -4.88 0.21
C PHE A 21 -7.75 -4.91 1.06
N TYR A 22 -7.76 -5.63 2.18
CA TYR A 22 -6.57 -5.85 3.02
C TYR A 22 -5.78 -7.12 2.67
N SER A 23 -6.18 -7.82 1.60
CA SER A 23 -5.50 -9.04 1.17
C SER A 23 -4.07 -8.73 0.74
N SER A 24 -3.16 -9.64 1.10
CA SER A 24 -1.77 -9.52 0.69
C SER A 24 -1.65 -9.82 -0.80
N PHE A 25 -0.86 -9.00 -1.51
CA PHE A 25 -0.55 -9.24 -2.91
C PHE A 25 0.94 -9.51 -3.05
N CYS A 26 1.29 -10.65 -3.64
CA CYS A 26 2.68 -11.05 -3.84
C CYS A 26 3.51 -11.01 -2.53
N GLY A 27 2.94 -11.47 -1.41
CA GLY A 27 3.61 -11.48 -0.10
C GLY A 27 3.67 -10.13 0.61
N VAL A 28 3.22 -9.03 -0.01
CA VAL A 28 3.17 -7.71 0.62
C VAL A 28 1.85 -7.55 1.38
N PRO A 29 1.86 -7.35 2.71
CA PRO A 29 0.64 -7.10 3.47
C PRO A 29 0.07 -5.72 3.11
N VAL A 30 -1.25 -5.63 2.98
CA VAL A 30 -1.96 -4.39 2.61
C VAL A 30 -1.37 -3.75 1.34
N ALA A 31 -1.36 -4.51 0.24
CA ALA A 31 -0.69 -4.10 -1.00
C ALA A 31 -1.19 -2.78 -1.57
N GLY A 32 -2.48 -2.47 -1.42
CA GLY A 32 -3.05 -1.18 -1.80
C GLY A 32 -2.44 0.02 -1.06
N ALA A 33 -1.96 -0.17 0.17
CA ALA A 33 -1.36 0.90 0.97
C ALA A 33 0.16 0.99 0.84
N THR A 34 0.83 -0.14 0.62
CA THR A 34 2.30 -0.23 0.56
C THR A 34 2.84 0.10 -0.83
N LEU A 35 2.18 -0.33 -1.91
CA LEU A 35 2.63 -0.09 -3.29
C LEU A 35 2.72 1.41 -3.66
N PRO A 36 1.76 2.27 -3.30
CA PRO A 36 1.87 3.71 -3.55
C PRO A 36 3.02 4.36 -2.77
N VAL A 37 3.22 3.97 -1.50
CA VAL A 37 4.30 4.47 -0.65
C VAL A 37 5.66 4.13 -1.25
N ILE A 38 5.85 2.88 -1.72
CA ILE A 38 7.07 2.46 -2.42
C ILE A 38 7.27 3.25 -3.72
N ALA A 39 6.20 3.49 -4.49
CA ALA A 39 6.30 4.27 -5.73
C ALA A 39 6.76 5.72 -5.46
N PHE A 40 6.20 6.39 -4.46
CA PHE A 40 6.63 7.73 -4.08
C PHE A 40 8.03 7.76 -3.47
N PHE A 41 8.43 6.71 -2.74
CA PHE A 41 9.78 6.58 -2.23
C PHE A 41 10.80 6.50 -3.36
N LEU A 42 10.58 5.61 -4.33
CA LEU A 42 11.43 5.47 -5.52
C LEU A 42 11.46 6.76 -6.34
N LEU A 43 10.33 7.47 -6.46
CA LEU A 43 10.27 8.77 -7.11
C LEU A 43 11.12 9.82 -6.38
N GLY A 44 11.10 9.84 -5.04
CA GLY A 44 11.96 10.70 -4.22
C GLY A 44 13.45 10.41 -4.41
N VAL A 45 13.83 9.13 -4.48
CA VAL A 45 15.22 8.73 -4.78
C VAL A 45 15.60 9.17 -6.19
N TYR A 46 14.76 8.89 -7.19
CA TYR A 46 15.01 9.23 -8.59
C TYR A 46 15.14 10.74 -8.80
N GLY A 47 14.21 11.52 -8.26
CA GLY A 47 14.24 12.99 -8.32
C GLY A 47 15.26 13.63 -7.38
N LYS A 48 15.96 12.85 -6.55
CA LYS A 48 16.88 13.31 -5.50
C LYS A 48 16.23 14.36 -4.57
N VAL A 49 14.93 14.21 -4.30
CA VAL A 49 14.15 15.15 -3.49
C VAL A 49 14.08 14.64 -2.05
N VAL A 50 14.98 15.13 -1.20
CA VAL A 50 15.08 14.72 0.21
C VAL A 50 13.78 14.99 0.99
N TRP A 51 13.11 16.11 0.73
CA TRP A 51 11.82 16.45 1.36
C TRP A 51 10.71 15.44 1.03
N LEU A 52 10.73 14.90 -0.19
CA LEU A 52 9.76 13.88 -0.61
C LEU A 52 10.02 12.57 0.12
N LEU A 53 11.29 12.17 0.30
CA LEU A 53 11.65 10.97 1.05
C LEU A 53 11.18 11.04 2.51
N ILE A 54 11.44 12.16 3.19
CA ILE A 54 11.00 12.35 4.58
C ILE A 54 9.47 12.29 4.67
N SER A 55 8.77 13.00 3.79
CA SER A 55 7.31 13.01 3.74
C SER A 55 6.73 11.62 3.49
N VAL A 56 7.34 10.84 2.58
CA VAL A 56 6.94 9.47 2.27
C VAL A 56 7.16 8.52 3.43
N VAL A 57 8.25 8.68 4.19
CA VAL A 57 8.48 7.86 5.39
C VAL A 57 7.40 8.13 6.44
N ILE A 58 7.09 9.40 6.71
CA ILE A 58 6.03 9.78 7.66
C ILE A 58 4.67 9.25 7.19
N LEU A 59 4.35 9.45 5.90
CA LEU A 59 3.12 8.93 5.31
C LEU A 59 3.05 7.40 5.38
N GLY A 60 4.14 6.70 5.08
CA GLY A 60 4.23 5.25 5.10
C GLY A 60 3.93 4.67 6.48
N ILE A 61 4.53 5.25 7.54
CA ILE A 61 4.30 4.82 8.92
C ILE A 61 2.81 4.95 9.28
N GLY A 62 2.19 6.10 9.00
CA GLY A 62 0.78 6.32 9.32
C GLY A 62 -0.17 5.48 8.47
N HIS A 63 0.00 5.52 7.15
CA HIS A 63 -0.90 4.85 6.19
C HIS A 63 -0.84 3.33 6.36
N ILE A 64 0.34 2.72 6.33
CA ILE A 64 0.49 1.27 6.44
C ILE A 64 0.07 0.79 7.84
N GLY A 65 0.43 1.54 8.90
CA GLY A 65 0.10 1.20 10.27
C GLY A 65 -1.41 1.15 10.54
N ILE A 66 -2.16 2.16 10.09
CA ILE A 66 -3.62 2.20 10.26
C ILE A 66 -4.30 1.07 9.50
N HIS A 67 -3.86 0.78 8.26
CA HIS A 67 -4.45 -0.30 7.47
C HIS A 67 -4.12 -1.69 8.02
N LEU A 68 -2.93 -1.90 8.59
CA LEU A 68 -2.58 -3.14 9.29
C LEU A 68 -3.44 -3.35 10.54
N ARG A 69 -3.73 -2.26 11.27
CA ARG A 69 -4.63 -2.31 12.43
C ARG A 69 -6.05 -2.70 12.02
N HIS A 70 -6.61 -2.06 10.99
CA HIS A 70 -7.93 -2.43 10.49
C HIS A 70 -7.99 -3.88 10.03
N ARG A 71 -6.98 -4.37 9.29
CA ARG A 71 -6.90 -5.78 8.90
C ARG A 71 -6.95 -6.72 10.12
N ARG A 72 -6.30 -6.36 11.22
CA ARG A 72 -6.30 -7.16 12.46
C ARG A 72 -7.66 -7.15 13.13
N GLU A 73 -8.34 -6.00 13.15
CA GLU A 73 -9.70 -5.84 13.71
C GLU A 73 -10.79 -6.56 12.88
N ILE A 74 -10.57 -6.80 11.59
CA ILE A 74 -11.51 -7.54 10.71
C ILE A 74 -11.25 -9.06 10.75
N GLY A 75 -10.09 -9.49 11.27
CA GLY A 75 -9.68 -10.89 11.37
C GLY A 75 -9.96 -11.56 12.72
N GLU A 76 -10.44 -10.80 13.71
CA GLU A 76 -11.12 -11.30 14.93
C GLU A 76 -12.64 -11.32 14.70
#